data_AF-A0A9P4U361-F1
#
_entry.id   AF-A0A9P4U361-F1
#
_cell.length_a   1.000
_cell.length_b   1.000
_cell.length_c   1.000
_cell.angle_alpha   90.00
_cell.angle_beta   90.00
_cell.angle_gamma   90.00
#
_symmetry.space_group_name_H-M   'P 1'
#
loop_
_entity.id
_entity.type
_entity.pdbx_description
1 polymer ?
#
loop_
_entity_poly.entity_id
_entity_poly.type
_entity_poly.pdbx_seq_one_letter_code
_entity_poly.pdbx_strand_id
1 'polypeptide(L)'
;MINKTVHRTTVMRRKRGICLPRDQYIESKYLISTIQQQTLIKYINQCTKHGIPPTVEIVRNMAEEICQKRPGKNWFPRFLKRWSDTLDSSFLGAIDRSRQCVDDYNKYKLYFDKVATVTRK
;
A
#
# COMPACT_ATOMS: atom_id res chain seq x y z
N MET A 1 -37.78 -15.52 4.13
CA MET A 1 -37.11 -14.65 3.14
C MET A 1 -37.60 -13.22 3.37
N ILE A 2 -36.74 -12.30 3.82
CA ILE A 2 -37.16 -10.92 4.13
C ILE A 2 -37.36 -10.18 2.80
N ASN A 3 -38.62 -9.96 2.42
CA ASN A 3 -38.98 -9.12 1.29
C ASN A 3 -38.70 -7.66 1.68
N LYS A 4 -37.49 -7.16 1.41
CA LYS A 4 -37.18 -5.74 1.58
C LYS A 4 -37.96 -4.98 0.53
N THR A 5 -39.06 -4.35 0.93
CA THR A 5 -39.84 -3.44 0.10
C THR A 5 -38.96 -2.27 -0.33
N VAL A 6 -38.30 -2.38 -1.48
CA VAL A 6 -37.51 -1.29 -2.07
C VAL A 6 -38.48 -0.23 -2.56
N HIS A 7 -38.31 1.01 -2.10
CA HIS A 7 -39.19 2.09 -2.47
C HIS A 7 -39.23 2.31 -3.99
N ARG A 8 -40.42 2.55 -4.56
CA ARG A 8 -40.64 2.69 -6.01
C ARG A 8 -39.69 3.71 -6.66
N THR A 9 -39.38 4.79 -5.95
CA THR A 9 -38.46 5.83 -6.47
C THR A 9 -37.04 5.31 -6.65
N THR A 10 -36.55 4.43 -5.78
CA THR A 10 -35.23 3.81 -5.88
C THR A 10 -35.15 2.91 -7.10
N VAL A 11 -36.19 2.10 -7.36
CA VAL A 11 -36.28 1.25 -8.56
C VAL A 11 -36.33 2.10 -9.82
N MET A 12 -37.18 3.14 -9.84
CA MET A 12 -37.33 4.03 -10.99
C MET A 12 -36.02 4.77 -11.32
N ARG A 13 -35.33 5.29 -10.31
CA ARG A 13 -34.02 5.96 -10.49
C ARG A 13 -32.96 5.02 -11.06
N ARG A 14 -32.93 3.76 -10.60
CA ARG A 14 -32.01 2.75 -11.12
C ARG A 14 -32.34 2.36 -12.56
N LYS A 15 -33.62 2.15 -12.88
CA LYS A 15 -34.09 1.84 -14.25
C LYS A 15 -33.78 2.97 -15.24
N ARG A 16 -33.85 4.23 -14.78
CA ARG A 16 -33.51 5.42 -15.59
C ARG A 16 -32.01 5.72 -15.64
N GLY A 17 -31.14 4.89 -15.04
CA GLY A 17 -29.69 5.12 -15.01
C GLY A 17 -29.25 6.30 -14.15
N ILE A 18 -30.13 6.88 -13.34
CA ILE A 18 -29.83 8.02 -12.45
C ILE A 18 -28.90 7.57 -11.30
N CYS A 19 -29.01 6.31 -10.89
CA CYS A 19 -28.11 5.71 -9.90
C CYS A 19 -26.89 5.12 -10.62
N LEU A 20 -25.69 5.52 -10.17
CA LEU A 20 -24.44 4.91 -10.64
C LEU A 20 -24.43 3.40 -10.32
N PRO A 21 -23.87 2.57 -11.21
CA PRO A 21 -23.45 1.22 -10.88
C PRO A 21 -22.60 1.21 -9.61
N ARG A 22 -22.71 0.13 -8.83
CA ARG A 22 -22.06 0.03 -7.53
C ARG A 22 -20.54 0.25 -7.63
N ASP A 23 -19.91 -0.28 -8.66
CA ASP A 23 -18.46 -0.21 -8.83
C ASP A 23 -18.00 1.22 -9.15
N GLN A 24 -18.71 1.91 -10.02
CA GLN A 24 -18.46 3.32 -10.34
C GLN A 24 -18.68 4.22 -9.13
N TYR A 25 -19.73 3.95 -8.34
CA TYR A 25 -19.95 4.67 -7.09
C TYR A 25 -18.78 4.46 -6.11
N ILE A 26 -18.32 3.22 -5.96
CA ILE A 26 -17.19 2.90 -5.09
C ILE A 26 -15.92 3.60 -5.58
N GLU A 27 -15.64 3.57 -6.89
CA GLU A 27 -14.49 4.24 -7.50
C GLU A 27 -14.51 5.75 -7.27
N SER A 28 -15.68 6.39 -7.41
CA SER A 28 -15.85 7.83 -7.14
C SER A 28 -15.54 8.24 -5.68
N LYS A 29 -15.51 7.27 -4.76
CA LYS A 29 -15.16 7.50 -3.36
C LYS A 29 -13.68 7.32 -3.06
N TYR A 30 -12.89 6.80 -3.99
CA TYR A 30 -11.46 6.65 -3.77
C TYR A 30 -10.74 7.99 -3.78
N LEU A 31 -9.65 8.04 -3.01
CA LEU A 31 -8.74 9.18 -3.04
C LEU A 31 -8.03 9.26 -4.39
N ILE A 32 -7.58 8.10 -4.89
CA ILE A 32 -6.80 7.90 -6.10
C ILE A 32 -7.63 7.06 -7.09
N SER A 33 -7.56 7.34 -8.39
CA SER A 33 -8.27 6.53 -9.41
C SER A 33 -7.75 5.09 -9.45
N THR A 34 -8.55 4.14 -9.96
CA THR A 34 -8.12 2.73 -10.07
C THR A 34 -6.85 2.57 -10.90
N ILE A 35 -6.71 3.35 -11.99
CA ILE A 35 -5.53 3.34 -12.86
C ILE A 35 -4.29 3.82 -12.09
N GLN A 36 -4.42 4.92 -11.36
CA GLN A 36 -3.33 5.46 -10.54
C GLN A 36 -2.92 4.49 -9.43
N GLN A 37 -3.89 3.79 -8.81
CA GLN A 37 -3.60 2.73 -7.83
C GLN A 37 -2.79 1.58 -8.45
N GLN A 38 -3.15 1.13 -9.66
CA GLN A 38 -2.41 0.09 -10.37
C GLN A 38 -0.97 0.51 -10.68
N THR A 39 -0.76 1.76 -11.13
CA THR A 39 0.58 2.30 -11.35
C THR A 39 1.40 2.33 -10.06
N LEU A 40 0.79 2.74 -8.94
CA LEU A 40 1.45 2.75 -7.63
C LEU A 40 1.84 1.32 -7.19
N ILE A 41 0.97 0.33 -7.39
CA ILE A 41 1.26 -1.08 -7.09
C ILE A 41 2.42 -1.60 -7.95
N LYS A 42 2.41 -1.28 -9.25
CA LYS A 42 3.50 -1.65 -10.15
C LYS A 42 4.84 -1.10 -9.67
N TYR A 43 4.86 0.17 -9.24
CA TYR A 43 6.04 0.79 -8.66
C TYR A 43 6.49 0.09 -7.36
N ILE A 44 5.55 -0.16 -6.42
CA ILE A 44 5.85 -0.87 -5.17
C ILE A 44 6.46 -2.24 -5.45
N ASN A 45 5.88 -3.01 -6.37
CA ASN A 45 6.37 -4.33 -6.74
C ASN A 45 7.74 -4.27 -7.41
N GLN A 46 8.02 -3.25 -8.23
CA GLN A 46 9.35 -3.04 -8.81
C GLN A 46 10.39 -2.76 -7.71
N CYS A 47 10.12 -1.81 -6.81
CA CYS A 47 10.99 -1.51 -5.68
C CYS A 47 11.25 -2.73 -4.80
N THR A 48 10.22 -3.52 -4.55
CA THR A 48 10.31 -4.76 -3.78
C THR A 48 11.16 -5.82 -4.49
N LYS A 49 11.00 -5.99 -5.80
CA LYS A 49 11.84 -6.86 -6.63
C LYS A 49 13.32 -6.45 -6.60
N HIS A 50 13.59 -5.14 -6.47
CA HIS A 50 14.94 -4.62 -6.30
C HIS A 50 15.49 -4.76 -4.87
N GLY A 51 14.74 -5.36 -3.94
CA GLY A 51 15.15 -5.52 -2.55
C GLY A 51 15.00 -4.25 -1.70
N ILE A 52 14.34 -3.21 -2.24
CA ILE A 52 14.15 -1.92 -1.57
C ILE A 52 12.66 -1.59 -1.51
N PRO A 53 11.85 -2.36 -0.78
CA PRO A 53 10.42 -2.06 -0.67
C PRO A 53 10.21 -0.71 -0.01
N PRO A 54 9.30 0.12 -0.55
CA PRO A 54 9.06 1.46 -0.04
C PRO A 54 8.39 1.40 1.33
N THR A 55 8.74 2.33 2.21
CA THR A 55 8.08 2.44 3.52
C THR A 55 6.63 2.92 3.35
N VAL A 56 5.77 2.60 4.32
CA VAL A 56 4.38 3.09 4.39
C VAL A 56 4.29 4.60 4.15
N GLU A 57 5.20 5.38 4.74
CA GLU A 57 5.20 6.84 4.60
C GLU A 57 5.55 7.29 3.18
N ILE A 58 6.47 6.59 2.50
CA ILE A 58 6.81 6.88 1.09
C ILE A 58 5.59 6.66 0.21
N VAL A 59 4.86 5.57 0.41
CA VAL A 59 3.64 5.29 -0.36
C VAL A 59 2.54 6.33 -0.09
N ARG A 60 2.44 6.80 1.16
CA ARG A 60 1.52 7.89 1.54
C ARG A 60 1.91 9.21 0.89
N ASN A 61 3.19 9.53 0.83
CA ASN A 61 3.71 10.74 0.19
C ASN A 61 3.43 10.72 -1.32
N MET A 62 3.65 9.58 -1.98
CA MET A 62 3.31 9.41 -3.40
C MET A 62 1.81 9.58 -3.64
N ALA A 63 0.97 9.01 -2.78
CA ALA A 63 -0.47 9.20 -2.85
C ALA A 63 -0.89 10.67 -2.64
N GLU A 64 -0.22 11.38 -1.74
CA GLU A 64 -0.43 12.81 -1.51
C GLU A 64 -0.06 13.64 -2.73
N GLU A 65 1.07 13.33 -3.38
CA GLU A 65 1.54 13.99 -4.59
C GLU A 65 0.60 13.77 -5.79
N ILE A 66 0.07 12.54 -5.95
CA ILE A 66 -0.89 12.23 -7.01
C ILE A 66 -2.22 12.95 -6.81
N CYS A 67 -2.71 13.03 -5.56
CA CYS A 67 -4.03 13.57 -5.25
C CYS A 67 -4.03 15.04 -4.83
N GLN A 68 -2.85 15.64 -4.66
CA GLN A 68 -2.67 16.98 -4.08
C GLN A 68 -3.41 17.14 -2.74
N LYS A 69 -3.53 16.03 -2.00
CA LYS A 69 -4.28 15.94 -0.74
C LYS A 69 -3.72 14.83 0.13
N ARG A 70 -3.47 15.17 1.40
CA ARG A 70 -2.96 14.22 2.38
C ARG A 70 -3.93 13.04 2.61
N PRO A 71 -3.51 11.79 2.39
CA PRO A 71 -4.32 10.62 2.68
C PRO A 71 -4.62 10.51 4.17
N GLY A 72 -5.83 10.08 4.54
CA GLY A 72 -6.18 9.85 5.95
C GLY A 72 -5.34 8.73 6.59
N LYS A 73 -5.25 8.68 7.92
CA LYS A 73 -4.49 7.64 8.67
C LYS A 73 -4.81 6.21 8.21
N ASN A 74 -6.10 5.92 8.02
CA ASN A 74 -6.58 4.59 7.64
C ASN A 74 -6.56 4.31 6.14
N TRP A 75 -6.09 5.24 5.32
CA TRP A 75 -6.05 5.06 3.86
C TRP A 75 -5.11 3.92 3.47
N PHE A 76 -3.87 3.94 3.97
CA PHE A 76 -2.87 2.93 3.59
C PHE A 76 -3.25 1.51 4.05
N PRO A 77 -3.71 1.26 5.29
CA PRO A 77 -4.21 -0.07 5.67
C PRO A 77 -5.38 -0.56 4.80
N ARG A 78 -6.27 0.34 4.37
CA ARG A 78 -7.37 -0.01 3.46
C ARG A 78 -6.89 -0.29 2.05
N PHE A 79 -5.89 0.46 1.57
CA PHE A 79 -5.22 0.24 0.29
C PHE A 79 -4.53 -1.12 0.27
N LEU A 80 -3.75 -1.45 1.31
CA LEU A 80 -3.12 -2.75 1.48
C LEU A 80 -4.14 -3.89 1.45
N LYS A 81 -5.20 -3.80 2.27
CA LYS A 81 -6.24 -4.83 2.33
C LYS A 81 -6.95 -5.04 0.99
N ARG A 82 -7.10 -3.98 0.20
CA ARG A 82 -7.74 -4.04 -1.12
C ARG A 82 -6.87 -4.75 -2.15
N TRP A 83 -5.56 -4.54 -2.08
CA TRP A 83 -4.61 -4.98 -3.10
C TRP A 83 -3.65 -6.07 -2.60
N SER A 84 -4.02 -6.76 -1.52
CA SER A 84 -3.23 -7.83 -0.90
C SER A 84 -2.85 -8.92 -1.91
N ASP A 85 -3.76 -9.23 -2.83
CA ASP A 85 -3.60 -10.32 -3.80
C ASP A 85 -2.64 -9.95 -4.95
N THR A 86 -2.38 -8.65 -5.13
CA THR A 86 -1.54 -8.11 -6.22
C THR A 86 -0.18 -7.59 -5.76
N LEU A 87 -0.06 -7.29 -4.46
CA LEU A 87 1.18 -6.85 -3.86
C LEU A 87 2.07 -8.06 -3.59
N ASP A 88 3.36 -7.91 -3.82
CA ASP A 88 4.31 -8.97 -3.51
C ASP A 88 4.27 -9.30 -2.00
N SER A 89 4.21 -10.59 -1.67
CA SER A 89 4.23 -11.09 -0.30
C SER A 89 5.43 -10.59 0.50
N SER A 90 6.57 -10.35 -0.16
CA SER A 90 7.77 -9.81 0.47
C SER A 90 7.55 -8.37 0.97
N PHE A 91 6.80 -7.55 0.25
CA PHE A 91 6.40 -6.21 0.70
C PHE A 91 5.48 -6.26 1.93
N LEU A 92 4.59 -7.25 1.98
CA LEU A 92 3.64 -7.45 3.09
C LEU A 92 4.29 -8.10 4.32
N GLY A 93 5.42 -8.77 4.14
CA GLY A 93 6.23 -9.33 5.22
C GLY A 93 6.85 -8.25 6.10
N ALA A 94 7.13 -8.59 7.36
CA ALA A 94 7.82 -7.71 8.30
C ALA A 94 9.30 -7.52 7.88
N ILE A 95 9.55 -6.80 6.79
CA ILE A 95 10.89 -6.37 6.35
C ILE A 95 11.51 -5.40 7.36
N ASP A 96 10.68 -4.72 8.14
CA ASP A 96 11.15 -3.90 9.25
C ASP A 96 12.04 -4.73 10.22
N ARG A 97 11.67 -5.99 10.46
CA ARG A 97 12.52 -6.92 11.23
C ARG A 97 13.82 -7.26 10.50
N SER A 98 13.78 -7.50 9.19
CA SER A 98 15.01 -7.81 8.45
C SER A 98 15.96 -6.62 8.36
N ARG A 99 15.47 -5.38 8.19
CA ARG A 99 16.27 -4.14 8.28
C ARG A 99 16.86 -3.93 9.67
N GLN A 100 16.07 -4.12 10.73
CA GLN A 100 16.54 -4.04 12.10
C GLN A 100 17.63 -5.08 12.43
N CYS A 101 17.64 -6.23 11.75
CA CYS A 101 18.66 -7.26 11.88
C CYS A 101 19.88 -7.09 10.94
N VAL A 102 19.82 -6.20 9.94
CA VAL A 102 21.01 -5.84 9.14
C VAL A 102 21.96 -5.01 9.98
N ASP A 103 21.42 -4.03 10.73
CA ASP A 103 22.21 -3.13 11.58
C ASP A 103 22.49 -3.75 12.98
N ASP A 104 22.88 -5.02 13.01
CA ASP A 104 23.21 -5.71 14.26
C ASP A 104 24.59 -5.24 14.78
N TYR A 105 24.60 -4.61 15.95
CA TYR A 105 25.80 -4.17 16.66
C TYR A 105 26.89 -5.25 16.72
N ASN A 106 26.51 -6.50 16.94
CA ASN A 106 27.47 -7.60 17.06
C ASN A 106 28.23 -7.86 15.75
N LYS A 107 27.58 -7.67 14.61
CA LYS A 107 28.20 -7.80 13.29
C LYS A 107 29.19 -6.68 13.03
N TYR A 108 28.83 -5.44 13.37
CA TYR A 108 29.74 -4.29 13.27
C TYR A 108 30.94 -4.44 14.19
N LYS A 109 30.72 -4.82 15.45
CA LYS A 109 31.79 -5.06 16.41
C LYS A 109 32.78 -6.10 15.89
N LEU A 110 32.29 -7.25 15.41
CA LEU A 110 33.13 -8.31 14.84
C LEU A 110 33.94 -7.83 13.63
N TYR A 111 33.36 -7.02 12.74
CA TYR A 111 34.07 -6.43 11.60
C TYR A 111 35.22 -5.52 12.07
N PHE A 112 34.93 -4.58 12.96
CA PHE A 112 35.93 -3.63 13.44
C PHE A 112 37.03 -4.29 14.29
N ASP A 113 36.69 -5.31 15.08
CA ASP A 113 37.66 -6.11 15.82
C ASP A 113 38.65 -6.82 14.88
N LYS A 114 38.14 -7.40 13.78
CA LYS A 114 38.98 -8.02 12.74
C LYS A 114 39.89 -7.00 12.05
N VAL A 115 39.35 -5.84 11.66
CA VAL A 115 40.15 -4.77 11.05
C VAL A 115 41.24 -4.30 12.01
N ALA A 116 40.89 -4.01 13.28
CA ALA A 116 41.84 -3.58 14.30
C ALA A 116 42.94 -4.61 14.58
N THR A 117 42.65 -5.90 14.44
CA THR A 117 43.63 -6.97 14.61
C THR A 117 44.63 -7.02 13.44
N VAL A 118 44.16 -6.75 12.22
CA VAL A 118 45.02 -6.70 11.02
C VAL A 118 45.92 -5.47 11.04
N THR A 119 45.42 -4.31 11.47
CA THR A 119 46.19 -3.05 11.49
C THR A 119 47.23 -2.96 12.62
N ARG A 120 47.19 -3.86 13.61
CA ARG A 120 48.14 -3.92 14.74
C ARG A 120 49.38 -4.80 14.48
N LYS A 121 49.53 -5.37 13.28
CA LYS A 121 50.78 -5.99 12.82
C LYS A 121 51.59 -4.98 12.02
#